data_AF-A0A510KNB8-F1
#
_entry.id   AF-A0A510KNB8-F1
#
_cell.length_a   1.000
_cell.length_b   1.000
_cell.length_c   1.000
_cell.angle_alpha   90.00
_cell.angle_beta   90.00
_cell.angle_gamma   90.00
#
_symmetry.space_group_name_H-M   'P 1'
#
loop_
_entity.id
_entity.type
_entity.pdbx_description
1 polymer ?
#
loop_
_entity_poly.entity_id
_entity_poly.type
_entity_poly.pdbx_seq_one_letter_code
_entity_poly.pdbx_strand_id
1 'polypeptide(L)'
;MSQDWDTKRLEENKKSRIEIRLIFLYNIFMINITQNKLKYIFSNNNILLDSLKFCKKNNIGDSHLEHIKLSIDKFLACRDISKGFVKFKCPHCPVTHLFPITCKSKLCPSCGYKYSRTWTENIQKHILNIEHRHVLFTVPQECRKFFFYDRSLLSKLSAAVNQVFKFIFHNISRKRKRKFLDIPDITLLTPILYITASFLSFILLAGT
;
A
#
# COMPACT_ATOMS: atom_id res chain seq x y z
N MET A 1 17.50 -13.75 18.86
CA MET A 1 17.01 -12.49 18.26
C MET A 1 15.55 -12.52 17.78
N SER A 2 14.81 -13.65 17.84
CA SER A 2 13.37 -13.70 17.48
C SER A 2 12.39 -13.46 18.64
N GLN A 3 12.86 -13.37 19.89
CA GLN A 3 11.97 -13.26 21.06
C GLN A 3 11.52 -11.82 21.38
N ASP A 4 12.09 -10.79 20.74
CA ASP A 4 11.84 -9.36 21.09
C ASP A 4 10.63 -8.74 20.35
N TRP A 5 10.21 -9.33 19.24
CA TRP A 5 9.07 -8.85 18.44
C TRP A 5 7.72 -9.25 19.05
N ASP A 6 7.65 -10.42 19.69
CA ASP A 6 6.42 -10.92 20.30
C ASP A 6 6.16 -10.30 21.68
N THR A 7 7.20 -9.97 22.47
CA THR A 7 7.07 -9.22 23.73
C THR A 7 6.59 -7.79 23.51
N LYS A 8 7.11 -7.08 22.48
CA LYS A 8 6.60 -5.75 22.08
C LYS A 8 5.14 -5.80 21.63
N ARG A 9 4.72 -6.87 20.94
CA ARG A 9 3.31 -7.09 20.53
C ARG A 9 2.39 -7.37 21.73
N LEU A 10 2.90 -7.96 22.81
CA LEU A 10 2.16 -8.22 24.04
C LEU A 10 2.08 -6.97 24.95
N GLU A 11 3.09 -6.11 24.94
CA GLU A 11 3.09 -4.81 25.65
C GLU A 11 2.17 -3.78 24.98
N GLU A 12 2.11 -3.75 23.64
CA GLU A 12 1.15 -2.92 22.89
C GLU A 12 -0.33 -3.28 23.19
N ASN A 13 -0.60 -4.54 23.59
CA ASN A 13 -1.94 -5.04 23.92
C ASN A 13 -2.43 -4.68 25.34
N LYS A 14 -1.59 -4.09 26.20
CA LYS A 14 -1.97 -3.60 27.54
C LYS A 14 -2.35 -2.11 27.58
N LYS A 15 -2.46 -1.45 26.42
CA LYS A 15 -2.88 -0.06 26.37
C LYS A 15 -4.34 0.04 26.85
N SER A 16 -4.55 0.67 28.01
CA SER A 16 -5.85 0.69 28.68
C SER A 16 -6.95 1.14 27.72
N ARG A 17 -8.13 0.53 27.78
CA ARG A 17 -9.30 0.89 26.95
C ARG A 17 -9.60 2.40 26.94
N ILE A 18 -9.17 3.10 27.98
CA ILE A 18 -9.29 4.56 28.15
C ILE A 18 -8.27 5.29 27.27
N GLU A 19 -7.00 4.90 27.28
CA GLU A 19 -5.97 5.51 26.42
C GLU A 19 -6.25 5.30 24.93
N ILE A 20 -6.73 4.12 24.53
CA ILE A 20 -7.11 3.86 23.13
C ILE A 20 -8.29 4.77 22.74
N ARG A 21 -9.27 4.97 23.63
CA ARG A 21 -10.40 5.90 23.42
C ARG A 21 -9.94 7.35 23.34
N LEU A 22 -9.01 7.79 24.19
CA LEU A 22 -8.49 9.16 24.19
C LEU A 22 -7.68 9.45 22.93
N ILE A 23 -6.83 8.52 22.48
CA ILE A 23 -6.09 8.63 21.21
C ILE A 23 -7.05 8.64 20.02
N PHE A 24 -8.11 7.84 20.05
CA PHE A 24 -9.13 7.83 19.01
C PHE A 24 -9.91 9.16 18.96
N LEU A 25 -10.29 9.70 20.11
CA LEU A 25 -10.98 10.99 20.22
C LEU A 25 -10.09 12.16 19.80
N TYR A 26 -8.82 12.16 20.21
CA TYR A 26 -7.85 13.18 19.80
C TYR A 26 -7.65 13.18 18.28
N ASN A 27 -7.49 12.00 17.67
CA ASN A 27 -7.36 11.89 16.22
C ASN A 27 -8.63 12.35 15.48
N ILE A 28 -9.82 11.99 15.98
CA ILE A 28 -11.09 12.48 15.42
C ILE A 28 -11.18 14.01 15.52
N PHE A 29 -10.86 14.55 16.69
CA PHE A 29 -10.93 15.99 16.96
C PHE A 29 -9.94 16.78 16.09
N MET A 30 -8.69 16.34 16.02
CA MET A 30 -7.65 16.99 15.21
C MET A 30 -7.97 16.95 13.72
N ILE A 31 -8.50 15.84 13.21
CA ILE A 31 -8.96 15.72 11.82
C ILE A 31 -10.12 16.69 11.56
N ASN A 32 -11.06 16.83 12.49
CA ASN A 32 -12.19 17.75 12.33
C ASN A 32 -11.74 19.23 12.31
N ILE A 33 -10.78 19.60 13.16
CA ILE A 33 -10.20 20.95 13.18
C ILE A 33 -9.50 21.28 11.86
N THR A 34 -8.68 20.38 11.33
CA THR A 34 -7.98 20.62 10.04
C THR A 34 -8.94 20.68 8.86
N GLN A 35 -10.01 19.88 8.85
CA GLN A 35 -11.05 19.93 7.80
C GLN A 35 -11.71 21.31 7.74
N ASN A 36 -12.00 21.94 8.88
CA ASN A 36 -12.70 23.22 8.93
C ASN A 36 -11.86 24.36 8.34
N LYS A 37 -10.54 24.37 8.58
CA LYS A 37 -9.63 25.38 8.00
C LYS A 37 -9.51 25.24 6.48
N LEU A 38 -9.40 24.01 5.96
CA LEU A 38 -9.34 23.78 4.52
C LEU A 38 -10.66 24.09 3.82
N LYS A 39 -11.79 23.72 4.42
CA LYS A 39 -13.11 24.08 3.89
C LYS A 39 -13.27 25.60 3.79
N TYR A 40 -12.78 26.36 4.77
CA TYR A 40 -12.78 27.82 4.71
C TYR A 40 -11.98 28.37 3.52
N ILE A 41 -10.77 27.84 3.27
CA ILE A 41 -9.93 28.23 2.14
C ILE A 41 -10.65 27.98 0.81
N PHE A 42 -11.22 26.79 0.64
CA PHE A 42 -11.93 26.43 -0.59
C PHE A 42 -13.31 27.09 -0.72
N SER A 43 -13.91 27.56 0.37
CA SER A 43 -15.15 28.34 0.32
C SER A 43 -14.93 29.77 -0.17
N ASN A 44 -13.67 30.25 -0.20
CA ASN A 44 -13.36 31.58 -0.68
C ASN A 44 -13.27 31.58 -2.21
N ASN A 45 -14.35 32.03 -2.86
CA ASN A 45 -14.54 31.94 -4.31
C ASN A 45 -13.43 32.60 -5.15
N ASN A 46 -12.74 33.61 -4.61
CA ASN A 46 -11.69 34.33 -5.34
C ASN A 46 -10.47 33.43 -5.60
N ILE A 47 -10.03 32.64 -4.61
CA ILE A 47 -8.88 31.73 -4.73
C ILE A 47 -9.18 30.63 -5.74
N LEU A 48 -10.39 30.09 -5.68
CA LEU A 48 -10.88 29.05 -6.58
C LEU A 48 -10.94 29.55 -8.03
N LEU A 49 -11.49 30.75 -8.23
CA LEU A 49 -11.64 31.35 -9.56
C LEU A 49 -10.29 31.65 -10.19
N ASP A 50 -9.32 32.16 -9.42
CA ASP A 50 -7.97 32.45 -9.94
C ASP A 50 -7.19 31.18 -10.26
N SER A 51 -7.36 30.13 -9.46
CA SER A 51 -6.82 28.80 -9.74
C SER A 51 -7.39 28.22 -11.04
N LEU A 52 -8.70 28.37 -11.26
CA LEU A 52 -9.37 27.89 -12.48
C LEU A 52 -8.93 28.69 -13.73
N LYS A 53 -8.75 30.01 -13.61
CA LYS A 53 -8.18 30.86 -14.67
C LYS A 53 -6.76 30.40 -15.04
N PHE A 54 -5.93 30.09 -14.04
CA PHE A 54 -4.59 29.54 -14.24
C PHE A 54 -4.64 28.19 -14.97
N CYS A 55 -5.55 27.28 -14.59
CA CYS A 55 -5.71 26.01 -15.28
C CYS A 55 -6.12 26.18 -16.75
N LYS A 56 -7.06 27.10 -17.03
CA LYS A 56 -7.48 27.41 -18.41
C LYS A 56 -6.35 27.98 -19.25
N LYS A 57 -5.48 28.81 -18.64
CA LYS A 57 -4.28 29.37 -19.29
C LYS A 57 -3.25 28.29 -19.70
N ASN A 58 -3.25 27.13 -19.05
CA ASN A 58 -2.35 26.02 -19.35
C ASN A 58 -2.97 24.94 -20.25
N ASN A 59 -3.99 25.30 -21.05
CA ASN A 59 -4.68 24.40 -22.00
C ASN A 59 -5.25 23.12 -21.38
N ILE A 60 -5.67 23.16 -20.11
CA ILE A 60 -6.39 22.05 -19.49
C ILE A 60 -7.79 22.00 -20.11
N GLY A 61 -8.19 20.82 -20.61
CA GLY A 61 -9.51 20.62 -21.22
C GLY A 61 -10.67 20.91 -20.27
N ASP A 62 -11.77 21.45 -20.81
CA ASP A 62 -12.92 21.91 -20.01
C ASP A 62 -13.56 20.79 -19.17
N SER A 63 -13.59 19.55 -19.68
CA SER A 63 -14.07 18.38 -18.94
C SER A 63 -13.26 18.11 -17.66
N HIS A 64 -11.96 18.36 -17.69
CA HIS A 64 -11.10 18.20 -16.53
C HIS A 64 -11.35 19.32 -15.51
N LEU A 65 -11.61 20.54 -15.97
CA LEU A 65 -11.98 21.67 -15.10
C LEU A 65 -13.30 21.42 -14.37
N GLU A 66 -14.30 20.87 -15.05
CA GLU A 66 -15.57 20.49 -14.43
C GLU A 66 -15.37 19.43 -13.35
N HIS A 67 -14.54 18.42 -13.62
CA HIS A 67 -14.22 17.40 -12.62
C HIS A 67 -13.53 17.99 -11.38
N ILE A 68 -12.65 18.98 -11.56
CA ILE A 68 -12.00 19.69 -10.45
C ILE A 68 -13.05 20.44 -9.61
N LYS A 69 -13.93 21.22 -10.25
CA LYS A 69 -15.03 21.94 -9.56
C LYS A 69 -15.90 20.99 -8.76
N LEU A 70 -16.39 19.93 -9.41
CA LEU A 70 -17.22 18.90 -8.77
C LEU A 70 -16.53 18.25 -7.57
N SER A 71 -15.21 18.01 -7.66
CA SER A 71 -14.43 17.42 -6.57
C SER A 71 -14.35 18.35 -5.35
N ILE A 72 -14.26 19.66 -5.59
CA ILE A 72 -14.20 20.68 -4.55
C ILE A 72 -15.58 20.86 -3.90
N ASP A 73 -16.65 20.92 -4.70
CA ASP A 73 -18.02 21.00 -4.18
C ASP A 73 -18.37 19.80 -3.29
N LYS A 74 -18.01 18.60 -3.73
CA LYS A 74 -18.13 17.36 -2.93
C LYS A 74 -17.35 17.46 -1.62
N PHE A 75 -16.17 18.06 -1.63
CA PHE A 75 -15.37 18.25 -0.42
C PHE A 75 -16.01 19.24 0.56
N LEU A 76 -16.54 20.37 0.06
CA LEU A 76 -17.24 21.36 0.88
C LEU A 76 -18.47 20.75 1.57
N ALA A 77 -19.27 19.97 0.83
CA ALA A 77 -20.45 19.26 1.35
C ALA A 77 -20.11 18.03 2.23
N CYS A 78 -18.85 17.59 2.29
CA CYS A 78 -18.47 16.38 3.01
C CYS A 78 -18.72 16.52 4.52
N ARG A 79 -19.39 15.54 5.13
CA ARG A 79 -19.70 15.50 6.59
C ARG A 79 -20.57 16.67 7.07
N ASP A 80 -21.28 17.34 6.17
CA ASP A 80 -22.25 18.37 6.55
C ASP A 80 -23.62 17.73 6.80
N ILE A 81 -24.11 17.81 8.03
CA ILE A 81 -25.40 17.24 8.43
C ILE A 81 -26.55 17.92 7.68
N SER A 82 -26.42 19.21 7.33
CA SER A 82 -27.45 19.93 6.59
C SER A 82 -27.64 19.42 5.16
N LYS A 83 -26.59 18.81 4.57
CA LYS A 83 -26.60 18.28 3.21
C LYS A 83 -27.05 16.83 3.15
N GLY A 84 -26.92 16.08 4.24
CA GLY A 84 -27.42 14.73 4.34
C GLY A 84 -26.77 13.91 5.45
N PHE A 85 -27.60 13.09 6.10
CA PHE A 85 -27.18 12.20 7.17
C PHE A 85 -27.95 10.88 7.10
N VAL A 86 -27.36 9.85 7.70
CA VAL A 86 -27.97 8.56 7.94
C VAL A 86 -28.29 8.45 9.42
N LYS A 87 -29.55 8.19 9.76
CA LYS A 87 -30.01 8.02 11.13
C LYS A 87 -30.13 6.53 11.45
N PHE A 88 -29.40 6.08 12.45
CA PHE A 88 -29.47 4.70 12.95
C PHE A 88 -30.06 4.68 14.36
N LYS A 89 -31.14 3.94 14.55
CA LYS A 89 -31.77 3.74 15.86
C LYS A 89 -31.48 2.32 16.32
N CYS A 90 -30.93 2.17 17.52
CA CYS A 90 -30.76 0.85 18.12
C CYS A 90 -32.13 0.26 18.48
N PRO A 91 -32.42 -1.02 18.19
CA PRO A 91 -33.67 -1.65 18.61
C PRO A 91 -33.74 -1.89 20.12
N HIS A 92 -32.59 -2.04 20.79
CA HIS A 92 -32.51 -2.36 22.22
C HIS A 92 -32.26 -1.13 23.13
N CYS A 93 -31.84 0.00 22.58
CA CYS A 93 -31.52 1.21 23.34
C CYS A 93 -32.25 2.44 22.77
N PRO A 94 -32.65 3.42 23.61
CA PRO A 94 -33.30 4.64 23.13
C PRO A 94 -32.34 5.59 22.38
N VAL A 95 -31.08 5.20 22.21
CA VAL A 95 -30.05 6.02 21.55
C VAL A 95 -30.24 6.00 20.04
N THR A 96 -30.24 7.19 19.46
CA THR A 96 -30.23 7.38 18.01
C THR A 96 -28.93 8.05 17.59
N HIS A 97 -28.22 7.42 16.65
CA HIS A 97 -26.99 7.93 16.09
C HIS A 97 -27.24 8.60 14.73
N LEU A 98 -26.66 9.78 14.54
CA LEU A 98 -26.67 10.50 13.27
C LEU A 98 -25.27 10.44 12.67
N PHE A 99 -25.18 9.92 11.46
CA PHE A 99 -23.92 9.80 10.72
C PHE A 99 -23.97 10.71 9.50
N PRO A 100 -23.10 11.72 9.39
CA PRO A 100 -23.11 12.59 8.24
C PRO A 100 -22.51 11.88 7.02
N ILE A 101 -23.01 12.19 5.82
CA ILE A 101 -22.55 11.54 4.59
C ILE A 101 -21.14 12.03 4.23
N THR A 102 -20.25 11.10 3.91
CA THR A 102 -18.87 11.40 3.50
C THR A 102 -18.73 11.43 1.98
N CYS A 103 -17.92 12.35 1.45
CA CYS A 103 -17.72 12.51 0.00
C CYS A 103 -16.91 11.41 -0.70
N LYS A 104 -16.15 10.60 0.06
CA LYS A 104 -15.25 9.54 -0.46
C LYS A 104 -14.20 10.03 -1.49
N SER A 105 -13.97 11.34 -1.57
CA SER A 105 -12.97 11.95 -2.44
C SER A 105 -11.57 11.88 -1.82
N LYS A 106 -10.53 11.74 -2.66
CA LYS A 106 -9.12 11.84 -2.24
C LYS A 106 -8.72 13.25 -1.83
N LEU A 107 -9.40 14.28 -2.35
CA LEU A 107 -9.16 15.69 -2.00
C LEU A 107 -9.44 15.95 -0.51
N CYS A 108 -10.43 15.25 0.05
CA CYS A 108 -10.83 15.41 1.44
C CYS A 108 -9.81 14.70 2.37
N PRO A 109 -9.11 15.41 3.28
CA PRO A 109 -8.11 14.76 4.15
C PRO A 109 -8.66 13.60 4.97
N SER A 110 -9.87 13.72 5.53
CA SER A 110 -10.46 12.67 6.36
C SER A 110 -10.85 11.43 5.55
N CYS A 111 -11.40 11.62 4.35
CA CYS A 111 -11.79 10.51 3.47
C CYS A 111 -10.57 9.88 2.81
N GLY A 112 -9.62 10.70 2.34
CA GLY A 112 -8.36 10.26 1.76
C GLY A 112 -7.49 9.50 2.77
N TYR A 113 -7.43 9.94 4.02
CA TYR A 113 -6.72 9.22 5.08
C TYR A 113 -7.34 7.85 5.35
N LYS A 114 -8.67 7.77 5.48
CA LYS A 114 -9.38 6.49 5.65
C LYS A 114 -9.13 5.57 4.45
N TYR A 115 -9.23 6.09 3.24
CA TYR A 115 -8.94 5.35 2.01
C TYR A 115 -7.51 4.80 2.00
N SER A 116 -6.53 5.64 2.33
CA SER A 116 -5.11 5.25 2.39
C SER A 116 -4.89 4.12 3.38
N ARG A 117 -5.46 4.21 4.59
CA ARG A 117 -5.37 3.15 5.59
C ARG A 117 -5.99 1.83 5.11
N THR A 118 -7.21 1.86 4.60
CA THR A 118 -7.88 0.66 4.08
C THR A 118 -7.12 0.06 2.91
N TRP A 119 -6.54 0.88 2.04
CA TRP A 119 -5.70 0.42 0.94
C TRP A 119 -4.45 -0.28 1.45
N THR A 120 -3.73 0.30 2.43
CA THR A 120 -2.56 -0.32 3.05
C THR A 120 -2.89 -1.65 3.71
N GLU A 121 -3.99 -1.73 4.47
CA GLU A 121 -4.47 -2.98 5.08
C GLU A 121 -4.76 -4.06 4.03
N ASN A 122 -5.33 -3.68 2.89
CA ASN A 122 -5.59 -4.62 1.80
C ASN A 122 -4.30 -5.08 1.13
N ILE A 123 -3.36 -4.18 0.87
CA ILE A 123 -2.05 -4.53 0.32
C ILE A 123 -1.29 -5.47 1.26
N GLN A 124 -1.32 -5.19 2.57
CA GLN A 124 -0.68 -6.03 3.58
C GLN A 124 -1.18 -7.48 3.55
N LYS A 125 -2.47 -7.71 3.28
CA LYS A 125 -3.04 -9.07 3.15
C LYS A 125 -2.50 -9.84 1.95
N HIS A 126 -2.04 -9.15 0.90
CA HIS A 126 -1.51 -9.77 -0.31
C HIS A 126 0.03 -9.92 -0.30
N ILE A 127 0.71 -9.29 0.66
CA ILE A 127 2.16 -9.36 0.79
C ILE A 127 2.55 -10.65 1.53
N LEU A 128 3.45 -11.43 0.92
CA LEU A 128 4.03 -12.62 1.54
C LEU A 128 4.97 -12.23 2.69
N ASN A 129 4.99 -13.01 3.77
CA ASN A 129 5.89 -12.80 4.90
C ASN A 129 7.31 -13.31 4.60
N ILE A 130 8.00 -12.62 3.69
CA ILE A 130 9.38 -12.89 3.26
C ILE A 130 10.15 -11.57 3.20
N GLU A 131 11.49 -11.65 3.14
CA GLU A 131 12.30 -10.47 2.89
C GLU A 131 12.04 -9.90 1.49
N HIS A 132 11.61 -8.64 1.44
CA HIS A 132 11.32 -7.93 0.19
C HIS A 132 12.48 -7.03 -0.20
N ARG A 133 12.84 -7.03 -1.50
CA ARG A 133 13.78 -6.06 -2.07
C ARG A 133 13.01 -4.98 -2.83
N HIS A 134 13.07 -3.75 -2.33
CA HIS A 134 12.49 -2.60 -3.01
C HIS A 134 13.44 -2.10 -4.13
N VAL A 135 12.90 -1.95 -5.33
CA VAL A 135 13.62 -1.37 -6.47
C VAL A 135 12.91 -0.08 -6.86
N LEU A 136 13.63 1.05 -6.76
CA LEU A 136 13.13 2.37 -7.08
C LEU A 136 13.73 2.82 -8.41
N PHE A 137 12.89 3.22 -9.36
CA PHE A 137 13.32 3.82 -10.63
C PHE A 137 13.26 5.33 -10.51
N THR A 138 14.41 5.93 -10.27
CA THR A 138 14.57 7.38 -10.29
C THR A 138 14.89 7.84 -11.71
N VAL A 139 14.10 8.79 -12.21
CA VAL A 139 14.36 9.41 -13.52
C VAL A 139 15.51 10.42 -13.38
N PRO A 140 16.58 10.31 -14.18
CA PRO A 140 17.69 11.26 -14.20
C PRO A 140 17.22 12.69 -14.45
N GLN A 141 17.93 13.69 -13.92
CA GLN A 141 17.50 15.09 -13.92
C GLN A 141 17.34 15.64 -15.34
N GLU A 142 18.23 15.26 -16.23
CA GLU A 142 18.30 15.61 -17.65
C GLU A 142 17.04 15.14 -18.38
N CYS A 143 16.56 13.94 -18.03
CA CYS A 143 15.40 13.32 -18.66
C CYS A 143 14.06 13.94 -18.22
N ARG A 144 14.00 14.62 -17.06
CA ARG A 144 12.74 15.13 -16.49
C ARG A 144 12.04 16.13 -17.40
N LYS A 145 12.80 16.96 -18.14
CA LYS A 145 12.24 17.93 -19.08
C LYS A 145 11.45 17.24 -20.20
N PHE A 146 12.00 16.16 -20.77
CA PHE A 146 11.32 15.39 -21.81
C PHE A 146 9.99 14.79 -21.34
N PHE A 147 9.96 14.23 -20.13
CA PHE A 147 8.72 13.73 -19.51
C PHE A 147 7.74 14.82 -19.08
N PHE A 148 8.20 16.06 -18.95
CA PHE A 148 7.33 17.20 -18.67
C PHE A 148 6.61 17.65 -19.95
N TYR A 149 7.33 17.73 -21.07
CA TYR A 149 6.76 18.07 -22.37
C TYR A 149 5.81 16.99 -22.89
N ASP A 150 6.20 15.72 -22.82
CA ASP A 150 5.34 14.60 -23.22
C ASP A 150 5.12 13.63 -22.05
N ARG A 151 3.96 13.75 -21.41
CA ARG A 151 3.53 12.88 -20.31
C ARG A 151 3.23 11.45 -20.76
N SER A 152 2.97 11.20 -22.05
CA SER A 152 2.70 9.85 -22.57
C SER A 152 3.93 8.93 -22.47
N LEU A 153 5.13 9.51 -22.49
CA LEU A 153 6.39 8.79 -22.35
C LEU A 153 6.52 8.06 -21.01
N LEU A 154 5.91 8.56 -19.93
CA LEU A 154 5.94 7.89 -18.63
C LEU A 154 5.23 6.53 -18.68
N SER A 155 4.12 6.44 -19.43
CA SER A 155 3.40 5.18 -19.64
C SER A 155 4.27 4.20 -20.43
N LYS A 156 4.89 4.65 -21.54
CA LYS A 156 5.80 3.85 -22.36
C LYS A 156 7.02 3.36 -21.57
N LEU A 157 7.62 4.21 -20.75
CA LEU A 157 8.73 3.87 -19.86
C LEU A 157 8.32 2.74 -18.90
N SER A 158 7.18 2.88 -18.24
CA SER A 158 6.70 1.86 -17.29
C SER A 158 6.45 0.50 -17.98
N ALA A 159 5.92 0.52 -19.21
CA ALA A 159 5.71 -0.68 -20.00
C ALA A 159 7.04 -1.35 -20.41
N ALA A 160 8.02 -0.55 -20.86
CA ALA A 160 9.35 -1.05 -21.22
C ALA A 160 10.07 -1.65 -20.01
N VAL A 161 10.05 -0.97 -18.86
CA VAL A 161 10.63 -1.47 -17.59
C VAL A 161 9.98 -2.80 -17.19
N ASN A 162 8.65 -2.91 -17.30
CA ASN A 162 7.94 -4.16 -17.03
C ASN A 162 8.37 -5.31 -17.98
N GLN A 163 8.58 -5.02 -19.27
CA GLN A 163 9.09 -6.02 -20.22
C GLN A 163 10.49 -6.50 -19.84
N VAL A 164 11.39 -5.58 -19.46
CA VAL A 164 12.75 -5.91 -18.99
C VAL A 164 12.68 -6.78 -17.74
N PHE A 165 11.85 -6.42 -16.75
CA PHE A 165 11.66 -7.25 -15.57
C PHE A 165 11.16 -8.64 -15.89
N LYS A 166 10.12 -8.75 -16.72
CA LYS A 166 9.62 -10.05 -17.16
C LYS A 166 10.75 -10.85 -17.81
N PHE A 167 11.51 -10.28 -18.73
CA PHE A 167 12.63 -10.97 -19.36
C PHE A 167 13.67 -11.45 -18.35
N ILE A 168 14.09 -10.59 -17.42
CA ILE A 168 15.07 -10.93 -16.37
C ILE A 168 14.55 -12.04 -15.47
N PHE A 169 13.32 -11.94 -14.96
CA PHE A 169 12.74 -12.95 -14.06
C PHE A 169 12.52 -14.29 -14.76
N HIS A 170 12.02 -14.30 -16.00
CA HIS A 170 11.85 -15.54 -16.77
C HIS A 170 13.19 -16.20 -17.08
N ASN A 171 14.21 -15.42 -17.43
CA ASN A 171 15.54 -15.96 -17.72
C ASN A 171 16.25 -16.46 -16.46
N ILE A 172 16.11 -15.78 -15.32
CA ILE A 172 16.63 -16.27 -14.03
C ILE A 172 15.92 -17.58 -13.66
N SER A 173 14.59 -17.63 -13.79
CA SER A 173 13.80 -18.85 -13.54
C SER A 173 14.27 -20.01 -14.43
N ARG A 174 14.45 -19.78 -15.73
CA ARG A 174 14.97 -20.79 -16.67
C ARG A 174 16.39 -21.24 -16.31
N LYS A 175 17.29 -20.32 -15.96
CA LYS A 175 18.67 -20.67 -15.52
C LYS A 175 18.68 -21.47 -14.22
N ARG A 176 17.80 -21.14 -13.25
CA ARG A 176 17.63 -21.91 -12.00
C ARG A 176 17.05 -23.30 -12.24
N LYS A 177 16.04 -23.44 -13.12
CA LYS A 177 15.51 -24.75 -13.52
C LYS A 177 16.58 -25.63 -14.16
N ARG A 178 17.41 -25.09 -15.06
CA ARG A 178 18.55 -25.84 -15.64
C ARG A 178 19.52 -26.27 -14.55
N LYS A 179 19.97 -25.36 -13.69
CA LYS A 179 20.85 -25.73 -12.57
C LYS A 179 20.25 -26.74 -11.59
N PHE A 180 18.93 -26.79 -11.41
CA PHE A 180 18.26 -27.79 -10.58
C PHE A 180 18.14 -29.15 -11.29
N LEU A 181 17.98 -29.15 -12.62
CA LEU A 181 18.03 -30.35 -13.48
C LEU A 181 19.46 -30.86 -13.71
N ASP A 182 20.46 -29.99 -13.53
CA ASP A 182 21.90 -30.28 -13.66
C ASP A 182 22.56 -30.64 -12.32
N ILE A 183 21.79 -30.88 -11.24
CA ILE A 183 22.31 -31.55 -10.04
C ILE A 183 22.15 -33.05 -10.33
N PRO A 184 23.22 -33.77 -10.71
CA PRO A 184 23.13 -35.22 -10.76
C PRO A 184 22.86 -35.72 -9.34
N ASP A 185 22.04 -36.76 -9.24
CA ASP A 185 21.59 -37.48 -8.05
C ASP A 185 22.74 -38.17 -7.26
N ILE A 186 23.87 -37.47 -7.08
CA ILE A 186 25.12 -38.02 -6.54
C ILE A 186 25.05 -38.16 -5.00
N THR A 187 24.05 -37.57 -4.34
CA THR A 187 23.88 -37.71 -2.89
C THR A 187 23.18 -38.99 -2.45
N LEU A 188 22.72 -39.85 -3.37
CA LEU A 188 22.07 -41.13 -3.01
C LEU A 188 22.95 -42.38 -3.20
N LEU A 189 24.16 -42.25 -3.77
CA LEU A 189 25.09 -43.38 -3.94
C LEU A 189 26.21 -43.46 -2.89
N THR A 190 26.42 -42.40 -2.11
CA THR A 190 27.42 -42.39 -1.03
C THR A 190 27.07 -43.22 0.22
N PRO A 191 25.81 -43.56 0.56
CA PRO A 191 25.54 -44.45 1.69
C PRO A 191 25.62 -45.95 1.34
N ILE A 192 25.55 -46.33 0.06
CA ILE A 192 25.56 -47.75 -0.34
C ILE A 192 26.98 -48.33 -0.32
N LEU A 193 28.00 -47.55 -0.71
CA LEU A 193 29.41 -47.97 -0.66
C LEU A 193 29.98 -48.04 0.77
N TYR A 194 29.43 -47.27 1.72
CA TYR A 194 29.91 -47.28 3.10
C TYR A 194 29.43 -48.51 3.89
N ILE A 195 28.26 -49.06 3.54
CA ILE A 195 27.71 -50.26 4.18
C ILE A 195 28.44 -51.53 3.70
N THR A 196 28.85 -51.60 2.44
CA THR A 196 29.59 -52.77 1.91
C THR A 196 31.03 -52.85 2.43
N ALA A 197 31.68 -51.71 2.69
CA ALA A 197 33.03 -51.69 3.26
C ALA A 197 33.04 -52.07 4.76
N SER A 198 31.97 -51.76 5.50
CA SER A 198 31.86 -52.13 6.91
C SER A 198 31.53 -53.62 7.12
N PHE A 199 30.74 -54.22 6.22
CA PHE A 199 30.44 -55.66 6.25
C PHE A 199 31.64 -56.56 5.90
N LEU A 200 32.52 -56.15 4.97
CA LEU A 200 33.73 -56.93 4.66
C LEU A 200 34.77 -56.88 5.79
N SER A 201 34.90 -55.75 6.50
CA SER A 201 35.80 -55.67 7.66
C SER A 201 35.33 -56.51 8.85
N PHE A 202 34.02 -56.74 9.01
CA PHE A 202 33.49 -57.58 10.08
C PHE A 202 33.69 -59.10 9.81
N ILE A 203 33.71 -59.51 8.54
CA ILE A 203 33.94 -60.92 8.17
C ILE A 203 35.43 -61.29 8.28
N LEU A 204 36.35 -60.34 8.03
CA LEU A 204 37.79 -60.59 8.14
C LEU A 204 38.33 -60.60 9.59
N LEU A 205 37.63 -59.99 10.55
CA LEU A 205 38.02 -59.94 11.96
C LEU A 205 37.39 -61.04 12.84
N ALA A 206 36.39 -61.76 12.35
CA ALA A 206 35.73 -62.86 13.07
C ALA A 206 36.21 -64.26 12.64
N GLY A 207 37.25 -64.34 11.80
CA GLY A 207 37.79 -65.56 11.21
C GLY A 207 39.20 -65.95 11.64
N THR A 208 39.64 -65.53 12.83
CA THR A 208 40.89 -65.99 13.47
C THR A 208 40.65 -66.31 14.93
#